data_AF-A0A645JFZ5-F1
#
_entry.id   AF-A0A645JFZ5-F1
#
_cell.length_a   1.000
_cell.length_b   1.000
_cell.length_c   1.000
_cell.angle_alpha   90.00
_cell.angle_beta   90.00
_cell.angle_gamma   90.00
#
_symmetry.space_group_name_H-M   'P 1'
#
loop_
_entity.id
_entity.type
_entity.pdbx_description
1 polymer ?
#
loop_
_entity_poly.entity_id
_entity_poly.type
_entity_poly.pdbx_seq_one_letter_code
_entity_poly.pdbx_strand_id
1 'polypeptide(L)'
;MEFLLTHKSEGQGSFIDFIHGNLNNVNRRSYIAIVTPDITDENKNEFIDLKSKGYDINLFYYSQALGVIEDINVLVTAGVKCYSILELINGNSSQ
;
A
#
# COMPACT_ATOMS: atom_id res chain seq x y z
N MET A 1 -3.31 -13.20 18.75
CA MET A 1 -1.88 -12.89 18.89
C MET A 1 -1.55 -11.94 17.77
N GLU A 2 -1.17 -10.72 18.11
CA GLU A 2 -0.83 -9.68 17.13
C GLU A 2 0.68 -9.65 16.98
N PHE A 3 1.18 -9.63 15.74
CA PHE A 3 2.60 -9.57 15.43
C PHE A 3 2.84 -8.38 14.53
N LEU A 4 3.57 -7.38 15.02
CA LEU A 4 3.93 -6.18 14.28
C LEU A 4 5.35 -6.35 13.73
N LEU A 5 5.45 -6.57 12.42
CA LEU A 5 6.71 -6.65 11.72
C LEU A 5 6.98 -5.30 11.05
N THR A 6 7.89 -4.50 11.61
CA THR A 6 8.29 -3.22 11.02
C THR A 6 9.57 -3.39 10.20
N HIS A 7 9.46 -3.36 8.87
CA HIS A 7 10.62 -3.23 7.99
C HIS A 7 10.60 -1.88 7.30
N LYS A 8 11.76 -1.22 7.27
CA LYS A 8 11.98 0.03 6.57
C LYS A 8 12.88 -0.25 5.36
N SER A 9 12.48 0.20 4.18
CA SER A 9 13.37 0.25 3.03
C SER A 9 14.34 1.41 3.19
N GLU A 10 15.64 1.19 2.98
CA GLU A 10 16.66 2.24 2.93
C GLU A 10 16.67 2.98 1.58
N GLY A 11 15.65 2.75 0.72
CA GLY A 11 15.51 3.41 -0.57
C GLY A 11 16.43 2.87 -1.68
N GLN A 12 17.06 1.72 -1.45
CA GLN A 12 17.88 1.01 -2.44
C GLN A 12 17.22 -0.32 -2.81
N GLY A 13 17.14 -0.59 -4.13
CA GLY A 13 16.58 -1.83 -4.66
C GLY A 13 15.11 -1.74 -5.10
N SER A 14 14.55 -2.87 -5.56
CA SER A 14 13.16 -2.98 -5.99
C SER A 14 12.21 -3.08 -4.80
N PHE A 15 11.15 -2.28 -4.81
CA PHE A 15 10.08 -2.36 -3.82
C PHE A 15 9.41 -3.74 -3.82
N ILE A 16 9.22 -4.32 -5.01
CA ILE A 16 8.66 -5.66 -5.20
C ILE A 16 9.56 -6.69 -4.50
N ASP A 17 10.86 -6.68 -4.75
CA ASP A 17 11.80 -7.62 -4.12
C ASP A 17 11.78 -7.51 -2.60
N PHE A 18 11.71 -6.28 -2.08
CA PHE A 18 11.59 -6.04 -0.64
C PHE A 18 10.32 -6.65 -0.05
N ILE A 19 9.18 -6.46 -0.71
CA ILE A 19 7.90 -7.03 -0.26
C ILE A 19 7.96 -8.57 -0.28
N HIS A 20 8.31 -9.19 -1.42
CA HIS A 20 8.34 -10.65 -1.53
C HIS A 20 9.35 -11.29 -0.58
N GLY A 21 10.51 -10.65 -0.35
CA GLY A 21 11.51 -11.13 0.60
C GLY A 21 11.01 -11.18 2.05
N ASN A 22 10.13 -10.26 2.44
CA ASN A 22 9.60 -10.17 3.80
C ASN A 22 8.24 -10.90 3.98
N LEU A 23 7.46 -11.06 2.91
CA LEU A 23 6.12 -11.68 2.97
C LEU A 23 6.12 -13.17 3.28
N ASN A 24 7.19 -13.90 2.99
CA ASN A 24 7.25 -15.35 3.26
C ASN A 24 6.99 -15.70 4.73
N ASN A 25 7.20 -14.75 5.64
CA ASN A 25 7.01 -14.94 7.07
C ASN A 25 5.69 -14.33 7.59
N VAL A 26 4.87 -13.74 6.72
CA VAL A 26 3.65 -13.02 7.09
C VAL A 26 2.43 -13.86 6.72
N ASN A 27 1.52 -14.07 7.69
CA ASN A 27 0.27 -14.77 7.41
C ASN A 27 -0.55 -13.97 6.39
N ARG A 28 -1.18 -14.65 5.43
CA ARG A 28 -2.03 -14.01 4.42
C ARG A 28 -3.24 -13.27 4.99
N ARG A 29 -3.66 -13.56 6.22
CA ARG A 29 -4.71 -12.80 6.93
C ARG A 29 -4.17 -11.61 7.72
N SER A 30 -2.88 -11.33 7.64
CA SER A 30 -2.28 -10.17 8.28
C SER A 30 -2.61 -8.88 7.55
N TYR A 31 -2.59 -7.80 8.32
CA TYR A 31 -2.69 -6.44 7.83
C TYR A 31 -1.33 -5.94 7.33
N ILE A 32 -1.31 -5.30 6.17
CA ILE A 32 -0.10 -4.67 5.64
C ILE A 32 -0.37 -3.18 5.45
N ALA A 33 0.37 -2.36 6.19
CA ALA A 33 0.40 -0.92 6.03
C ALA A 33 1.56 -0.53 5.11
N ILE A 34 1.27 0.24 4.06
CA ILE A 34 2.26 0.74 3.12
C ILE A 34 2.18 2.26 3.12
N VAL A 35 3.30 2.93 3.36
CA VAL A 35 3.38 4.40 3.36
C VAL A 35 4.33 4.80 2.23
N THR A 36 3.81 5.52 1.23
CA THR A 36 4.59 5.89 0.04
C THR A 36 4.28 7.32 -0.41
N PRO A 37 5.27 8.10 -0.87
CA PRO A 37 5.00 9.42 -1.44
C PRO A 37 4.30 9.36 -2.80
N ASP A 38 4.42 8.24 -3.53
CA ASP A 38 3.93 8.12 -4.92
C ASP A 38 3.49 6.68 -5.25
N ILE A 39 2.74 6.52 -6.35
CA ILE A 39 2.24 5.24 -6.86
C ILE A 39 2.68 5.12 -8.31
N THR A 40 3.56 4.15 -8.58
CA THR A 40 3.95 3.76 -9.94
C THR A 40 3.06 2.63 -10.44
N ASP A 41 2.98 2.45 -11.76
CA ASP A 41 2.26 1.31 -12.37
C ASP A 41 2.73 -0.04 -11.84
N GLU A 42 4.05 -0.18 -11.62
CA GLU A 42 4.65 -1.39 -11.06
C GLU A 42 4.14 -1.67 -9.63
N ASN A 43 4.17 -0.65 -8.75
CA ASN A 43 3.69 -0.78 -7.38
C ASN A 43 2.19 -1.04 -7.33
N LYS A 44 1.41 -0.40 -8.21
CA LYS A 44 -0.04 -0.60 -8.33
C LYS A 44 -0.37 -2.07 -8.62
N ASN A 45 0.29 -2.67 -9.61
CA ASN A 45 0.06 -4.07 -9.97
C ASN A 45 0.44 -5.01 -8.82
N GLU A 46 1.52 -4.73 -8.11
CA GLU A 46 1.93 -5.50 -6.93
C GLU A 46 0.86 -5.43 -5.82
N PHE A 47 0.32 -4.24 -5.50
CA PHE A 47 -0.72 -4.12 -4.46
C PHE A 47 -1.98 -4.92 -4.79
N ILE A 48 -2.39 -4.94 -6.06
CA ILE A 48 -3.52 -5.74 -6.55
C ILE A 48 -3.23 -7.23 -6.39
N ASP A 49 -2.02 -7.68 -6.78
CA ASP A 49 -1.61 -9.07 -6.62
C ASP A 49 -1.61 -9.51 -5.15
N LEU A 50 -1.06 -8.70 -4.24
CA LEU A 50 -1.10 -8.96 -2.80
C LEU A 50 -2.53 -9.05 -2.26
N LYS A 51 -3.42 -8.15 -2.68
CA LYS A 51 -4.83 -8.20 -2.31
C LYS A 51 -5.48 -9.49 -2.79
N SER A 52 -5.19 -9.92 -4.03
CA SER A 52 -5.69 -11.17 -4.60
C SER A 52 -5.21 -12.43 -3.85
N LYS A 53 -4.00 -12.36 -3.26
CA LYS A 53 -3.42 -13.41 -2.40
C LYS A 53 -4.04 -13.47 -1.00
N GLY A 54 -4.89 -12.51 -0.64
CA GLY A 54 -5.69 -12.50 0.59
C GLY A 54 -5.23 -11.51 1.66
N TYR A 55 -4.16 -10.75 1.42
CA TYR A 55 -3.66 -9.75 2.37
C TYR A 55 -4.62 -8.55 2.49
N ASP A 56 -4.73 -7.97 3.70
CA ASP A 56 -5.47 -6.71 3.90
C ASP A 56 -4.53 -5.52 3.74
N ILE A 57 -4.46 -5.00 2.50
CA ILE A 57 -3.56 -3.90 2.13
C ILE A 57 -4.18 -2.54 2.43
N ASN A 58 -3.42 -1.71 3.14
CA ASN A 58 -3.77 -0.35 3.51
C ASN A 58 -2.65 0.58 3.08
N LEU A 59 -2.95 1.37 2.06
CA LEU A 59 -2.02 2.25 1.38
C LEU A 59 -2.23 3.68 1.85
N PHE A 60 -1.18 4.28 2.41
CA PHE A 60 -1.13 5.68 2.82
C PHE A 60 -0.24 6.43 1.83
N TYR A 61 -0.81 7.42 1.13
CA TYR A 61 -0.12 8.15 0.06
C TYR A 61 -0.08 9.65 0.29
N TYR A 62 0.98 10.31 -0.19
CA TYR A 62 1.19 11.76 -0.09
C TYR A 62 1.26 12.42 -1.47
N SER A 63 0.22 12.25 -2.30
CA SER A 63 0.19 12.88 -3.63
C SER A 63 -1.23 13.34 -3.97
N GLN A 64 -1.31 14.44 -4.72
CA GLN A 64 -2.55 15.00 -5.30
C GLN A 64 -2.48 15.06 -6.83
N ALA A 65 -1.49 14.42 -7.44
CA ALA A 65 -1.38 14.39 -8.89
C ALA A 65 -2.56 13.64 -9.50
N LEU A 66 -3.15 14.18 -10.58
CA LEU A 66 -4.31 13.59 -11.26
C LEU A 66 -4.11 12.12 -11.64
N GLY A 67 -2.93 11.76 -12.18
CA GLY A 67 -2.61 10.37 -12.53
C GLY A 67 -2.62 9.44 -11.32
N VAL A 68 -2.14 9.92 -10.16
CA VAL A 68 -2.18 9.13 -8.92
C VAL A 68 -3.62 8.89 -8.46
N ILE A 69 -4.52 9.86 -8.63
CA ILE A 69 -5.94 9.69 -8.26
C ILE A 69 -6.60 8.60 -9.12
N GLU A 70 -6.29 8.54 -10.42
CA GLU A 70 -6.78 7.47 -11.30
C GLU A 70 -6.28 6.10 -10.83
N ASP A 71 -5.00 6.00 -10.48
CA ASP A 71 -4.41 4.77 -9.94
C ASP A 71 -5.03 4.35 -8.59
N ILE A 72 -5.31 5.32 -7.72
CA ILE A 72 -6.03 5.09 -6.45
C ILE A 72 -7.41 4.50 -6.70
N ASN A 73 -8.17 5.03 -7.67
CA ASN A 73 -9.49 4.51 -7.98
C ASN A 73 -9.44 3.05 -8.46
N VAL A 74 -8.43 2.69 -9.24
CA VAL A 74 -8.18 1.30 -9.64
C VAL A 74 -7.89 0.42 -8.41
N LEU A 75 -7.03 0.88 -7.51
CA LEU A 75 -6.67 0.15 -6.28
C LEU A 75 -7.87 -0.05 -5.35
N VAL A 76 -8.69 0.99 -5.15
CA VAL A 76 -9.92 0.90 -4.35
C VAL A 76 -10.91 -0.08 -4.97
N THR A 77 -11.06 -0.08 -6.30
CA THR A 77 -11.91 -1.05 -7.02
C THR A 77 -11.41 -2.49 -6.83
N ALA A 78 -10.10 -2.68 -6.75
CA ALA A 78 -9.47 -3.97 -6.43
C ALA A 78 -9.59 -4.37 -4.94
N GLY A 79 -10.15 -3.50 -4.09
CA GLY A 79 -10.35 -3.73 -2.66
C GLY A 79 -9.16 -3.37 -1.78
N VAL A 80 -8.19 -2.61 -2.30
CA VAL A 80 -7.10 -2.01 -1.50
C VAL A 80 -7.65 -0.77 -0.80
N LYS A 81 -7.42 -0.66 0.51
CA LYS A 81 -7.85 0.53 1.27
C LYS A 81 -6.80 1.62 1.06
N CYS A 82 -7.22 2.76 0.55
CA CYS A 82 -6.32 3.88 0.25
C CYS A 82 -6.65 5.09 1.11
N TYR A 83 -5.63 5.75 1.64
CA TYR A 83 -5.75 6.88 2.54
C TYR A 83 -4.79 8.00 2.13
N SER A 84 -5.36 9.16 1.80
CA SER A 84 -4.57 10.37 1.55
C SER A 84 -4.03 10.90 2.87
N ILE A 85 -2.70 10.95 3.01
CA ILE A 85 -2.04 11.51 4.20
C ILE A 85 -2.39 13.00 4.35
N LEU A 86 -2.53 13.73 3.24
CA LEU A 86 -2.93 15.14 3.26
C LEU A 86 -4.34 15.32 3.82
N GLU A 87 -5.29 14.46 3.44
CA GLU A 87 -6.64 14.49 3.98
C GLU A 87 -6.68 14.13 5.46
N LEU A 88 -5.90 13.11 5.87
CA LEU A 88 -5.79 12.70 7.27
C LEU A 88 -5.24 13.82 8.16
N ILE A 89 -4.18 14.52 7.72
CA ILE A 89 -3.59 15.64 8.47
C ILE A 89 -4.58 16.81 8.57
N ASN A 90 -5.38 17.04 7.53
CA ASN A 90 -6.37 18.12 7.48
C ASN A 90 -7.70 17.75 8.16
N GLY A 91 -7.86 16.52 8.67
CA GLY A 91 -9.09 16.05 9.33
C GLY A 91 -10.26 15.73 8.37
N ASN A 92 -9.99 15.62 7.07
CA ASN A 92 -11.00 15.44 6.02
C ASN A 92 -10.95 14.03 5.41
N SER A 93 -11.01 12.97 6.22
CA SER A 93 -11.01 11.59 5.70
C SER A 93 -12.35 11.25 5.04
N SER A 94 -12.38 11.15 3.71
CA SER A 94 -13.53 10.61 2.96
C SER A 94 -13.28 9.13 2.67
N GLN A 95 -14.22 8.25 3.07
CA GLN A 95 -14.19 6.81 2.76
C GLN A 95 -14.93 6.50 1.46
#